data_AF-Q9HVK7-F1
#
_entry.id   AF-Q9HVK7-F1
#
_cell.length_a   1.000
_cell.length_b   1.000
_cell.length_c   1.000
_cell.angle_alpha   90.00
_cell.angle_beta   90.00
_cell.angle_gamma   90.00
#
_symmetry.space_group_name_H-M   'P 1'
#
loop_
_entity.id
_entity.type
_entity.pdbx_description
1 polymer ?
#
loop_
_entity_poly.entity_id
_entity_poly.type
_entity_poly.pdbx_seq_one_letter_code
_entity_poly.pdbx_strand_id
1 'polypeptide(L)'
;MSAFDPATALETLATEYAARAAAIRRDLARSHSPDFAEQAVQRQNDEVLEGLLAEAEAGMRQVGLARLRLAEGRYGQCERCGEAIEPARLAALPAAEYCLRCADLVHR
;
A
#
# COMPACT_ATOMS: atom_id res chain seq x y z
N MET A 1 23.88 -9.15 9.94
CA MET A 1 22.70 -8.32 9.61
C MET A 1 22.23 -8.79 8.25
N SER A 2 21.03 -9.37 8.15
CA SER A 2 20.52 -9.87 6.87
C SER A 2 20.48 -8.70 5.88
N ALA A 3 21.11 -8.86 4.72
CA ALA A 3 20.96 -7.89 3.64
C ALA A 3 19.46 -7.77 3.30
N PHE A 4 19.02 -6.56 3.01
CA PHE A 4 17.65 -6.30 2.56
C PHE A 4 17.40 -7.05 1.25
N ASP A 5 16.47 -7.99 1.25
CA ASP A 5 15.99 -8.66 0.04
C ASP A 5 14.69 -7.98 -0.44
N PRO A 6 14.73 -7.21 -1.54
CA PRO A 6 13.55 -6.51 -2.04
C PRO A 6 12.46 -7.48 -2.50
N ALA A 7 12.80 -8.68 -2.99
CA ALA A 7 11.80 -9.63 -3.47
C ALA A 7 10.94 -10.13 -2.32
N THR A 8 11.58 -10.60 -1.24
CA THR A 8 10.89 -11.03 -0.02
C THR A 8 10.12 -9.88 0.61
N ALA A 9 10.72 -8.70 0.73
CA ALA A 9 10.07 -7.54 1.34
C ALA A 9 8.78 -7.13 0.58
N LEU A 10 8.82 -7.13 -0.76
CA LEU A 10 7.66 -6.81 -1.59
C LEU A 10 6.58 -7.90 -1.52
N GLU A 11 6.94 -9.18 -1.43
CA GLU A 11 5.98 -10.27 -1.30
C GLU A 11 5.27 -10.26 0.06
N THR A 12 6.02 -10.00 1.15
CA THR A 12 5.44 -9.80 2.48
C THR A 12 4.44 -8.64 2.46
N LEU A 13 4.84 -7.50 1.90
CA LEU A 13 3.99 -6.31 1.82
C LEU A 13 2.74 -6.56 0.94
N ALA A 14 2.87 -7.30 -0.17
CA ALA A 14 1.73 -7.71 -0.99
C ALA A 14 0.73 -8.57 -0.19
N THR A 15 1.25 -9.53 0.57
CA THR A 15 0.42 -10.43 1.39
C THR A 15 -0.33 -9.66 2.48
N GLU A 16 0.33 -8.71 3.14
CA GLU A 16 -0.28 -7.86 4.17
C GLU A 16 -1.42 -7.00 3.60
N TYR A 17 -1.19 -6.30 2.48
CA TYR A 17 -2.23 -5.50 1.85
C TYR A 17 -3.40 -6.36 1.32
N ALA A 18 -3.11 -7.53 0.74
CA ALA A 18 -4.13 -8.44 0.26
C ALA A 18 -5.00 -8.97 1.42
N ALA A 19 -4.37 -9.34 2.55
CA ALA A 19 -5.08 -9.78 3.74
C ALA A 19 -5.97 -8.68 4.33
N ARG A 20 -5.44 -7.45 4.42
CA ARG A 20 -6.21 -6.27 4.88
C ARG A 20 -7.41 -5.99 3.97
N ALA A 21 -7.20 -5.93 2.66
CA ALA A 21 -8.27 -5.70 1.70
C ALA A 21 -9.33 -6.81 1.75
N ALA A 22 -8.92 -8.07 1.88
CA ALA A 22 -9.85 -9.19 2.01
C ALA A 22 -10.68 -9.15 3.30
N ALA A 23 -10.09 -8.73 4.43
CA ALA A 23 -10.83 -8.55 5.68
C ALA A 23 -11.88 -7.46 5.57
N ILE A 24 -11.49 -6.29 5.05
CA ILE A 24 -12.40 -5.15 4.90
C ILE A 24 -13.55 -5.48 3.95
N ARG A 25 -13.28 -6.15 2.82
CA ARG A 25 -14.34 -6.58 1.89
C ARG A 25 -15.34 -7.55 2.52
N ARG A 26 -14.90 -8.40 3.45
CA ARG A 26 -15.82 -9.29 4.19
C ARG A 26 -16.71 -8.50 5.13
N ASP A 27 -16.18 -7.47 5.80
CA ASP A 27 -16.95 -6.63 6.71
C ASP A 27 -18.00 -5.82 5.96
N LEU A 28 -17.62 -5.20 4.83
CA LEU A 28 -18.53 -4.45 3.94
C LEU A 28 -19.62 -5.34 3.31
N ALA A 29 -19.37 -6.65 3.14
CA ALA A 29 -20.36 -7.57 2.59
C ALA A 29 -21.42 -8.04 3.60
N ARG A 30 -21.31 -7.62 4.88
CA ARG A 30 -22.29 -7.98 5.91
C ARG A 30 -23.59 -7.20 5.70
N SER A 31 -24.72 -7.87 5.84
CA SER A 31 -26.02 -7.21 5.82
C SER A 31 -26.15 -6.22 6.96
N HIS A 32 -26.71 -5.05 6.66
CA HIS A 32 -27.10 -4.07 7.67
C HIS A 32 -28.28 -4.52 8.51
N SER A 33 -28.42 -3.90 9.67
CA SER A 33 -29.61 -4.00 10.52
C SER A 33 -30.83 -3.46 9.79
N PRO A 34 -32.02 -4.07 9.96
CA PRO A 34 -33.26 -3.50 9.46
C PRO A 34 -33.72 -2.26 10.26
N ASP A 35 -33.15 -2.01 11.45
CA ASP A 35 -33.43 -0.81 12.23
C ASP A 35 -32.75 0.41 11.62
N PHE A 36 -33.50 1.47 11.32
CA PHE A 36 -32.97 2.63 10.61
C PHE A 36 -31.86 3.37 11.37
N ALA A 37 -31.94 3.44 12.70
CA ALA A 37 -30.94 4.12 13.51
C ALA A 37 -29.62 3.34 13.51
N GLU A 38 -29.69 2.01 13.70
CA GLU A 38 -28.52 1.13 13.57
C GLU A 38 -27.95 1.16 12.14
N GLN A 39 -28.81 1.14 11.13
CA GLN A 39 -28.39 1.18 9.72
C GLN A 39 -27.65 2.48 9.36
N ALA A 40 -28.04 3.63 9.93
CA ALA A 40 -27.33 4.88 9.75
C ALA A 40 -25.90 4.83 10.31
N VAL A 41 -25.73 4.29 11.52
CA VAL A 41 -24.41 4.09 12.14
C VAL A 41 -23.56 3.11 11.33
N GLN A 42 -24.15 2.01 10.86
CA GLN A 42 -23.42 1.03 10.05
C GLN A 42 -22.93 1.63 8.73
N ARG A 43 -23.74 2.43 8.04
CA ARG A 43 -23.30 3.13 6.82
C ARG A 43 -22.12 4.07 7.07
N GLN A 44 -22.14 4.81 8.18
CA GLN A 44 -21.00 5.66 8.54
C GLN A 44 -19.73 4.84 8.79
N ASN A 45 -19.85 3.65 9.37
CA ASN A 45 -18.71 2.73 9.55
C ASN A 45 -18.22 2.19 8.20
N ASP A 46 -19.14 1.89 7.28
CA ASP A 46 -18.79 1.41 5.94
C ASP A 46 -18.00 2.46 5.16
N GLU A 47 -18.35 3.74 5.24
CA GLU A 47 -17.58 4.82 4.61
C GLU A 47 -16.11 4.83 5.06
N VAL A 48 -15.86 4.58 6.35
CA VAL A 48 -14.49 4.45 6.89
C VAL A 48 -13.81 3.19 6.33
N LEU A 49 -14.51 2.06 6.30
CA LEU A 49 -14.00 0.81 5.74
C LEU A 49 -13.66 0.94 4.25
N GLU A 50 -14.49 1.63 3.46
CA GLU A 50 -14.24 1.91 2.05
C GLU A 50 -12.96 2.74 1.85
N GLY A 51 -12.73 3.75 2.69
CA GLY A 51 -11.47 4.50 2.70
C GLY A 51 -10.26 3.61 2.98
N LEU A 52 -10.34 2.75 4.00
CA LEU A 52 -9.27 1.81 4.34
C LEU A 52 -9.05 0.75 3.25
N LEU A 53 -10.10 0.35 2.52
CA LEU A 53 -10.01 -0.54 1.38
C LEU A 53 -9.26 0.14 0.22
N ALA A 54 -9.62 1.39 -0.09
CA ALA A 54 -8.97 2.17 -1.13
C ALA A 54 -7.46 2.37 -0.84
N GLU A 55 -7.09 2.60 0.42
CA GLU A 55 -5.68 2.65 0.86
C GLU A 55 -4.97 1.31 0.64
N ALA A 56 -5.57 0.20 1.05
CA ALA A 56 -4.96 -1.13 0.89
C ALA A 56 -4.78 -1.47 -0.60
N GLU A 57 -5.76 -1.14 -1.44
CA GLU A 57 -5.66 -1.31 -2.89
C GLU A 57 -4.61 -0.40 -3.53
N ALA A 58 -4.47 0.85 -3.07
CA ALA A 58 -3.39 1.73 -3.49
C ALA A 58 -2.02 1.13 -3.13
N GLY A 59 -1.87 0.61 -1.92
CA GLY A 59 -0.67 -0.11 -1.49
C GLY A 59 -0.34 -1.31 -2.39
N MET A 60 -1.33 -2.15 -2.72
CA MET A 60 -1.13 -3.26 -3.66
C MET A 60 -0.64 -2.79 -5.03
N ARG A 61 -1.20 -1.69 -5.56
CA ARG A 61 -0.74 -1.11 -6.83
C ARG A 61 0.72 -0.67 -6.75
N GLN A 62 1.11 0.02 -5.68
CA GLN A 62 2.49 0.46 -5.47
C GLN A 62 3.47 -0.71 -5.36
N VAL A 63 3.08 -1.78 -4.66
CA VAL A 63 3.88 -3.01 -4.58
C VAL A 63 4.01 -3.66 -5.97
N GLY A 64 2.93 -3.72 -6.75
CA GLY A 64 2.96 -4.20 -8.13
C GLY A 64 3.97 -3.43 -9.00
N LEU A 65 3.94 -2.09 -8.93
CA LEU A 65 4.89 -1.23 -9.64
C LEU A 65 6.34 -1.45 -9.16
N ALA A 66 6.55 -1.64 -7.86
CA ALA A 66 7.88 -1.96 -7.32
C ALA A 66 8.40 -3.32 -7.80
N ARG A 67 7.53 -4.33 -7.89
CA ARG A 67 7.89 -5.65 -8.45
C ARG A 67 8.24 -5.57 -9.93
N LEU A 68 7.52 -4.75 -10.71
CA LEU A 68 7.87 -4.49 -12.12
C LEU A 68 9.26 -3.86 -12.24
N ARG A 69 9.55 -2.83 -11.44
CA ARG A 69 10.88 -2.20 -11.38
C ARG A 69 11.98 -3.20 -10.99
N LEU A 70 11.68 -4.14 -10.09
CA LEU A 70 12.61 -5.21 -9.71
C LEU A 70 12.87 -6.18 -10.87
N ALA A 71 11.83 -6.61 -11.57
CA ALA A 71 11.96 -7.48 -12.74
C ALA A 71 12.73 -6.81 -13.89
N GLU A 72 12.58 -5.50 -14.05
CA GLU A 72 13.29 -4.69 -15.06
C GLU A 72 14.71 -4.28 -14.65
N GLY A 73 15.16 -4.62 -13.43
CA GLY A 73 16.48 -4.22 -12.92
C GLY A 73 16.61 -2.73 -12.57
N ARG A 74 15.49 -2.01 -12.49
CA ARG A 74 15.42 -0.57 -12.13
C ARG A 74 15.07 -0.33 -10.66
N TYR A 75 14.88 -1.39 -9.88
CA TYR A 75 14.55 -1.25 -8.46
C TYR A 75 15.62 -0.47 -7.71
N GLY A 76 15.17 0.42 -6.84
CA GLY A 76 16.04 1.33 -6.09
C GLY A 76 16.50 2.56 -6.89
N GLN A 77 15.99 2.79 -8.09
CA GLN A 77 16.14 4.06 -8.81
C GLN A 77 14.91 4.94 -8.60
N CYS A 78 15.11 6.23 -8.38
CA CYS A 78 14.03 7.19 -8.23
C CYS A 78 13.37 7.46 -9.58
N GLU A 79 12.06 7.26 -9.68
CA GLU A 79 11.30 7.45 -10.93
C GLU A 79 11.27 8.91 -11.42
N ARG A 80 11.64 9.88 -10.56
CA ARG A 80 11.64 11.32 -10.90
C ARG A 80 13.01 11.84 -11.35
N CYS A 81 14.08 11.49 -10.64
CA CYS A 81 15.42 12.03 -10.91
C CYS A 81 16.42 10.98 -11.41
N GLY A 82 16.09 9.70 -11.41
CA GLY A 82 16.96 8.60 -11.82
C GLY A 82 18.08 8.25 -10.83
N GLU A 83 18.27 9.02 -9.76
CA GLU A 83 19.26 8.73 -8.72
C GLU A 83 18.83 7.54 -7.85
N ALA A 84 19.79 6.94 -7.15
CA ALA A 84 19.51 5.85 -6.21
C ALA A 84 18.63 6.31 -5.05
N ILE A 85 17.62 5.51 -4.71
CA ILE A 85 16.81 5.64 -3.50
C ILE A 85 17.67 5.15 -2.32
N GLU A 86 17.64 5.90 -1.23
CA GLU A 86 18.44 5.63 -0.05
C GLU A 86 18.13 4.22 0.50
N PRO A 87 19.14 3.36 0.77
CA PRO A 87 18.90 1.99 1.24
C PRO A 87 18.03 1.93 2.51
N ALA A 88 18.22 2.88 3.42
CA ALA A 88 17.39 3.01 4.63
C ALA A 88 15.91 3.30 4.30
N ARG A 89 15.64 4.03 3.20
CA ARG A 89 14.29 4.31 2.73
C ARG A 89 13.64 3.07 2.11
N LEU A 90 14.38 2.28 1.33
CA LEU A 90 13.87 1.02 0.78
C LEU A 90 13.64 -0.02 1.89
N ALA A 91 14.50 -0.06 2.91
CA ALA A 91 14.31 -0.92 4.07
C ALA A 91 13.05 -0.55 4.89
N ALA A 92 12.73 0.74 5.00
CA ALA A 92 11.53 1.22 5.69
C ALA A 92 10.26 1.17 4.82
N LEU A 93 10.39 1.45 3.53
CA LEU A 93 9.29 1.50 2.55
C LEU A 93 9.73 0.77 1.26
N PRO A 94 9.58 -0.57 1.20
CA PRO A 94 10.05 -1.39 0.07
C PRO A 94 9.45 -1.00 -1.28
N ALA A 95 8.25 -0.42 -1.28
CA ALA A 95 7.54 0.03 -2.47
C ALA A 95 7.91 1.47 -2.91
N ALA A 96 8.85 2.15 -2.24
CA ALA A 96 9.17 3.56 -2.52
C ALA A 96 9.49 3.82 -4.01
N GLU A 97 8.85 4.85 -4.57
CA GLU A 97 9.00 5.27 -5.98
C GLU A 97 10.01 6.42 -6.14
N TYR A 98 10.22 7.19 -5.08
CA TYR A 98 11.03 8.40 -5.08
C TYR A 98 12.10 8.36 -3.98
N CYS A 99 13.24 9.00 -4.22
CA CYS A 99 14.21 9.34 -3.16
C CYS A 99 13.61 10.38 -2.20
N LEU A 100 14.24 10.58 -1.04
CA LEU A 100 13.76 11.55 -0.04
C LEU A 100 13.47 12.93 -0.64
N ARG A 101 14.43 13.48 -1.39
CA ARG A 101 14.30 14.80 -2.02
C ARG A 101 13.10 14.90 -2.96
N CYS A 102 12.86 13.86 -3.76
CA CYS A 102 11.78 13.87 -4.75
C CYS A 102 10.41 13.62 -4.09
N ALA A 103 10.36 12.84 -3.02
CA ALA A 103 9.14 12.59 -2.26
C ALA A 103 8.64 13.86 -1.53
N ASP A 104 9.56 14.65 -0.96
CA ASP A 104 9.23 15.92 -0.30
C ASP A 104 8.58 16.93 -1.25
N LEU A 105 8.77 16.78 -2.56
CA LEU A 105 8.19 17.63 -3.59
C LEU A 105 6.83 17.12 -4.10
N VAL A 106 6.44 15.88 -3.80
CA VAL A 106 5.14 15.28 -4.21
C VAL A 106 4.09 15.44 -3.11
N HIS A 107 4.50 15.48 -1.85
CA HIS A 107 3.60 15.63 -0.70
C HIS A 107 3.34 17.10 -0.29
N ARG A 108 3.72 18.08 -1.12
CA ARG A 108 3.39 19.50 -0.96
C ARG A 108 2.35 19.91 -1.98
#